data_AF-A0A2X2V3T8-F1
#
_entry.id   AF-A0A2X2V3T8-F1
#
_cell.length_a   1.000
_cell.length_b   1.000
_cell.length_c   1.000
_cell.angle_alpha   90.00
_cell.angle_beta   90.00
_cell.angle_gamma   90.00
#
_symmetry.space_group_name_H-M   'P 1'
#
loop_
_entity.id
_entity.type
_entity.pdbx_description
1 polymer ?
#
loop_
_entity_poly.entity_id
_entity_poly.type
_entity_poly.pdbx_seq_one_letter_code
_entity_poly.pdbx_strand_id
1 'polypeptide(L)'
;MAVRFEVDGSVSSQFLTALLMTAPMAENDTEITIKGELVSKPYIDITLHLMKTFGVEVENRDYRSFLIRGAQQYQSPGAYLVEGDASSASYFLAAGAIKGGVVKVTGIGRNSVQGDIRFADVLEKMGAKVTWGDDFISCERGELNAIDMDMNHIPDAAMTIATAALFAKGTTTLRNIYNWRVKETDRLSAMATELRKVGAEVEEGEDYITVTPPAKLTFAEIGTYNDHRMAMCFSLVALSDTPVTILDPGCTAKTFPDYFEQLARISTPA
;
A
#
# COMPACT_ATOMS: atom_id res chain seq x y z
N MET A 1 -5.25 28.15 27.24
CA MET A 1 -6.49 27.51 26.76
C MET A 1 -6.11 26.60 25.61
N ALA A 2 -6.65 25.38 25.53
CA ALA A 2 -6.30 24.49 24.42
C ALA A 2 -6.88 25.01 23.10
N VAL A 3 -6.08 24.99 22.03
CA VAL A 3 -6.51 25.32 20.68
C VAL A 3 -7.24 24.11 20.09
N ARG A 4 -8.36 24.35 19.40
CA ARG A 4 -9.19 23.28 18.82
C ARG A 4 -9.19 23.34 17.31
N PHE A 5 -8.94 22.19 16.68
CA PHE A 5 -9.06 21.99 15.23
C PHE A 5 -10.06 20.88 14.93
N GLU A 6 -10.76 21.00 13.81
CA GLU A 6 -11.56 19.93 13.23
C GLU A 6 -10.96 19.58 11.87
N VAL A 7 -10.73 18.29 11.63
CA VAL A 7 -10.16 17.77 10.38
C VAL A 7 -11.12 16.74 9.79
N ASP A 8 -11.41 16.85 8.51
CA ASP A 8 -12.20 15.85 7.80
C ASP A 8 -11.36 14.57 7.60
N GLY A 9 -11.75 13.50 8.28
CA GLY A 9 -11.05 12.22 8.28
C GLY A 9 -11.19 11.43 6.98
N SER A 10 -12.14 11.81 6.11
CA SER A 10 -12.47 11.06 4.90
C SER A 10 -11.58 11.37 3.69
N VAL A 11 -10.89 12.52 3.72
CA VAL A 11 -10.14 13.04 2.56
C VAL A 11 -8.71 12.52 2.52
N SER A 12 -7.91 12.82 3.55
CA SER A 12 -6.49 12.43 3.60
C SER A 12 -5.95 12.45 5.02
N SER A 13 -5.31 11.35 5.42
CA SER A 13 -4.60 11.23 6.70
C SER A 13 -3.39 12.17 6.81
N GLN A 14 -2.84 12.65 5.68
CA GLN A 14 -1.64 13.48 5.69
C GLN A 14 -1.86 14.86 6.32
N PHE A 15 -3.07 15.42 6.23
CA PHE A 15 -3.41 16.67 6.92
C PHE A 15 -3.35 16.50 8.44
N LEU A 16 -3.88 15.37 8.94
CA LEU A 16 -3.80 15.02 10.34
C LEU A 16 -2.34 14.78 10.76
N THR A 17 -1.56 14.04 9.97
CA THR A 17 -0.12 13.83 10.24
C THR A 17 0.64 15.15 10.39
N ALA A 18 0.43 16.11 9.49
CA ALA A 18 1.10 17.41 9.58
C ALA A 18 0.77 18.17 10.88
N LEU A 19 -0.51 18.15 11.29
CA LEU A 19 -0.93 18.76 12.55
C LEU A 19 -0.37 18.01 13.75
N LEU A 20 -0.41 16.68 13.76
CA LEU A 20 0.16 15.85 14.82
C LEU A 20 1.65 16.12 15.00
N MET A 21 2.41 16.20 13.90
CA MET A 21 3.86 16.42 13.98
C MET A 21 4.23 17.80 14.52
N THR A 22 3.41 18.82 14.31
CA THR A 22 3.73 20.22 14.61
C THR A 22 3.11 20.73 15.91
N ALA A 23 1.90 20.28 16.27
CA ALA A 23 1.20 20.67 17.49
C ALA A 23 2.00 20.52 18.81
N PRO A 24 2.85 19.49 19.00
CA PRO A 24 3.63 19.33 20.23
C PRO A 24 4.58 20.52 20.50
N MET A 25 5.03 21.19 19.44
CA MET A 25 5.96 22.32 19.53
C MET A 25 5.26 23.67 19.75
N ALA A 26 3.92 23.71 19.72
CA ALA A 26 3.15 24.92 19.96
C ALA A 26 3.15 25.30 21.45
N GLU A 27 2.99 26.59 21.78
CA GLU A 27 2.97 27.04 23.18
C GLU A 27 1.79 26.50 23.99
N ASN A 28 0.64 26.27 23.33
CA ASN A 28 -0.60 25.84 23.97
C ASN A 28 -0.93 24.40 23.61
N ASP A 29 -1.62 23.71 24.53
CA ASP A 29 -2.23 22.41 24.26
C ASP A 29 -3.14 22.47 23.02
N THR A 30 -3.22 21.37 22.28
CA THR A 30 -4.03 21.25 21.07
C THR A 30 -4.95 20.02 21.16
N GLU A 31 -6.21 20.21 20.78
CA GLU A 31 -7.20 19.15 20.61
C GLU A 31 -7.62 19.11 19.13
N ILE A 32 -7.37 17.98 18.47
CA ILE A 32 -7.76 17.74 17.08
C ILE A 32 -8.93 16.76 17.08
N THR A 33 -10.07 17.16 16.55
CA THR A 33 -11.25 16.29 16.39
C THR A 33 -11.39 15.85 14.94
N ILE A 34 -11.72 14.58 14.73
CA ILE A 34 -11.97 14.03 13.40
C ILE A 34 -13.46 14.12 13.07
N LYS A 35 -13.77 14.75 11.94
CA LYS A 35 -15.09 14.74 11.34
C LYS A 35 -15.21 13.54 10.41
N GLY A 36 -16.27 12.76 10.57
CA GLY A 36 -16.50 11.55 9.77
C GLY A 36 -15.63 10.37 10.22
N GLU A 37 -15.37 9.44 9.30
CA GLU A 37 -14.52 8.27 9.55
C GLU A 37 -13.09 8.53 9.05
N LEU A 38 -12.10 8.27 9.91
CA LEU A 38 -10.69 8.42 9.56
C LEU A 38 -10.24 7.28 8.65
N VAL A 39 -9.90 7.60 7.40
CA VAL A 39 -9.26 6.64 6.48
C VAL A 39 -7.76 6.53 6.79
N SER A 40 -7.14 5.44 6.34
CA SER A 40 -5.67 5.28 6.38
C SER A 40 -5.08 5.35 7.81
N LYS A 41 -5.80 4.84 8.81
CA LYS A 41 -5.35 4.76 10.23
C LYS A 41 -3.93 4.22 10.40
N PRO A 42 -3.47 3.18 9.65
CA PRO A 42 -2.10 2.69 9.78
C PRO A 42 -1.02 3.75 9.49
N TYR A 43 -1.30 4.73 8.64
CA TYR A 43 -0.37 5.84 8.40
C TYR A 43 -0.31 6.81 9.59
N ILE A 44 -1.41 6.96 10.32
CA ILE A 44 -1.43 7.71 11.59
C ILE A 44 -0.69 6.94 12.67
N ASP A 45 -0.78 5.62 12.68
CA ASP A 45 -0.03 4.79 13.63
C ASP A 45 1.49 4.92 13.43
N ILE A 46 1.97 4.98 12.18
CA ILE A 46 3.38 5.30 11.86
C ILE A 46 3.75 6.66 12.45
N THR A 47 2.93 7.70 12.24
CA THR A 47 3.16 9.04 12.79
C THR A 47 3.25 9.02 14.31
N LEU A 48 2.26 8.42 14.99
CA LEU A 48 2.23 8.36 16.46
C LEU A 48 3.41 7.56 17.02
N HIS A 49 3.78 6.45 16.36
CA HIS A 49 4.94 5.66 16.74
C HIS A 49 6.23 6.46 16.63
N LEU A 50 6.46 7.14 15.49
CA LEU A 50 7.64 7.99 15.30
C LEU A 50 7.69 9.12 16.32
N MET A 51 6.56 9.80 16.55
CA MET A 51 6.50 10.86 17.55
C MET A 51 6.90 10.36 18.94
N LYS A 52 6.36 9.21 19.34
CA LYS A 52 6.70 8.56 20.62
C LYS A 52 8.18 8.16 20.70
N THR A 53 8.73 7.59 19.62
CA THR A 53 10.16 7.22 19.55
C THR A 53 11.07 8.44 19.71
N PHE A 54 10.62 9.61 19.25
CA PHE A 54 11.31 10.88 19.43
C PHE A 54 10.85 11.66 20.69
N GLY A 55 10.26 10.96 21.68
CA GLY A 55 9.96 11.51 23.00
C GLY A 55 8.72 12.38 23.10
N VAL A 56 7.87 12.42 22.09
CA VAL A 56 6.61 13.18 22.10
C VAL A 56 5.42 12.26 22.40
N GLU A 57 4.55 12.70 23.31
CA GLU A 57 3.33 11.99 23.66
C GLU A 57 2.10 12.64 23.02
N VAL A 58 1.21 11.77 22.51
CA VAL A 58 -0.10 12.12 21.99
C VAL A 58 -1.11 11.14 22.57
N GLU A 59 -2.20 11.67 23.14
CA GLU A 59 -3.33 10.85 23.57
C GLU A 59 -4.26 10.65 22.38
N ASN A 60 -4.26 9.44 21.80
CA ASN A 60 -5.20 9.03 20.77
C ASN A 60 -6.49 8.48 21.43
N ARG A 61 -7.62 9.15 21.22
CA ARG A 61 -8.95 8.73 21.69
C ARG A 61 -9.72 8.06 20.57
N ASP A 62 -9.41 6.79 20.34
CA ASP A 62 -10.07 5.92 19.36
C ASP A 62 -10.13 6.51 17.94
N TYR A 63 -9.09 7.26 17.55
CA TYR A 63 -9.00 7.98 16.28
C TYR A 63 -10.13 9.00 16.04
N ARG A 64 -10.91 9.34 17.08
CA ARG A 64 -11.97 10.37 17.03
C ARG A 64 -11.44 11.72 17.46
N SER A 65 -10.50 11.73 18.39
CA SER A 65 -9.75 12.92 18.73
C SER A 65 -8.34 12.61 19.23
N PHE A 66 -7.46 13.60 19.10
CA PHE A 66 -6.08 13.56 19.55
C PHE A 66 -5.84 14.73 20.49
N LEU A 67 -5.34 14.46 21.69
CA LEU A 67 -4.88 15.51 22.60
C LEU A 67 -3.36 15.55 22.62
N ILE A 68 -2.84 16.76 22.40
CA ILE A 68 -1.41 17.02 22.30
C ILE A 68 -1.07 18.12 23.30
N ARG A 69 -0.16 17.81 24.23
CA ARG A 69 0.38 18.84 25.13
C ARG A 69 1.30 19.78 24.36
N GLY A 70 1.16 21.07 24.62
CA GLY A 70 2.06 22.08 24.08
C GLY A 70 3.44 22.03 24.74
N ALA A 71 4.38 22.78 24.19
CA ALA A 71 5.75 22.96 24.68
C ALA A 71 6.55 21.64 24.85
N GLN A 72 6.16 20.58 24.14
CA GLN A 72 6.97 19.38 23.99
C GLN A 72 8.12 19.64 23.01
N GLN A 73 9.16 18.81 23.08
CA GLN A 73 10.31 18.87 22.19
C GLN A 73 10.67 17.47 21.73
N TYR A 74 10.91 17.31 20.43
CA TYR A 74 11.47 16.06 19.91
C TYR A 74 12.90 15.87 20.41
N GLN A 75 13.19 14.65 20.87
CA GLN A 75 14.51 14.23 21.29
C GLN A 75 15.01 13.13 20.36
N SER A 76 16.26 13.27 19.93
CA SER A 76 16.88 12.25 19.08
C SER A 76 17.06 10.96 19.88
N PRO A 77 16.63 9.79 19.36
CA PRO A 77 16.97 8.49 19.94
C PRO A 77 18.44 8.09 19.68
N GLY A 78 19.24 8.97 19.07
CA GLY A 78 20.59 8.67 18.59
C GLY A 78 20.53 8.10 17.19
N ALA A 79 20.33 6.78 17.07
CA ALA A 79 20.19 6.08 15.80
C ALA A 79 18.75 5.61 15.58
N TYR A 80 18.25 5.79 14.36
CA TYR A 80 16.93 5.29 13.95
C TYR A 80 17.05 4.67 12.56
N LEU A 81 16.60 3.41 12.42
CA LEU A 81 16.55 2.73 11.13
C LEU A 81 15.30 3.20 10.39
N VAL A 82 15.49 3.82 9.23
CA VAL A 82 14.39 4.06 8.29
C VAL A 82 14.12 2.76 7.56
N GLU A 83 12.96 2.17 7.83
CA GLU A 83 12.50 0.94 7.18
C GLU A 83 12.37 1.14 5.65
N GLY A 84 12.47 0.04 4.89
CA GLY A 84 12.08 0.03 3.49
C GLY A 84 10.58 0.29 3.33
N ASP A 85 10.15 0.68 2.13
CA ASP A 85 8.74 0.91 1.83
C ASP A 85 7.97 -0.42 1.74
N ALA A 86 7.08 -0.67 2.69
CA ALA A 86 6.25 -1.88 2.72
C ALA A 86 5.29 -1.97 1.52
N SER A 87 4.80 -0.84 1.01
CA SER A 87 3.98 -0.83 -0.21
C SER A 87 4.81 -1.25 -1.42
N SER A 88 6.05 -0.78 -1.54
CA SER A 88 6.96 -1.16 -2.64
C SER A 88 7.41 -2.63 -2.57
N ALA A 89 7.51 -3.19 -1.36
CA ALA A 89 7.79 -4.61 -1.20
C ALA A 89 6.70 -5.52 -1.80
N SER A 90 5.46 -5.03 -1.87
CA SER A 90 4.31 -5.81 -2.36
C SER A 90 4.54 -6.39 -3.76
N TYR A 91 5.16 -5.62 -4.66
CA TYR A 91 5.41 -6.03 -6.04
C TYR A 91 6.32 -7.27 -6.12
N PHE A 92 7.38 -7.29 -5.30
CA PHE A 92 8.35 -8.39 -5.26
C PHE A 92 7.80 -9.62 -4.55
N LEU A 93 7.05 -9.42 -3.46
CA LEU A 93 6.35 -10.51 -2.78
C LEU A 93 5.30 -11.16 -3.71
N ALA A 94 4.53 -10.35 -4.45
CA ALA A 94 3.60 -10.83 -5.46
C ALA A 94 4.32 -11.59 -6.58
N ALA A 95 5.49 -11.11 -7.03
CA ALA A 95 6.26 -11.81 -8.05
C ALA A 95 6.66 -13.24 -7.60
N GLY A 96 7.11 -13.39 -6.35
CA GLY A 96 7.39 -14.69 -5.74
C GLY A 96 6.14 -15.57 -5.63
N ALA A 97 5.00 -15.00 -5.24
CA ALA A 97 3.72 -15.70 -5.15
C ALA A 97 3.21 -16.19 -6.52
N ILE A 98 3.40 -15.40 -7.58
CA ILE A 98 2.87 -15.64 -8.93
C ILE A 98 3.73 -16.64 -9.70
N LYS A 99 5.01 -16.30 -9.93
CA LYS A 99 5.88 -17.05 -10.85
C LYS A 99 6.66 -18.18 -10.17
N GLY A 100 6.84 -18.07 -8.85
CA GLY A 100 7.59 -19.03 -8.05
C GLY A 100 9.06 -18.68 -7.89
N GLY A 101 9.80 -19.65 -7.35
CA GLY A 101 11.05 -19.37 -6.64
C GLY A 101 10.76 -18.82 -5.24
N VAL A 102 11.81 -18.33 -4.59
CA VAL A 102 11.74 -17.67 -3.28
C VAL A 102 12.20 -16.24 -3.46
N VAL A 103 11.27 -15.28 -3.34
CA VAL A 103 11.62 -13.85 -3.32
C VAL A 103 11.66 -13.39 -1.88
N LYS A 104 12.83 -12.90 -1.44
CA LYS A 104 13.04 -12.33 -0.11
C LYS A 104 13.25 -10.83 -0.24
N VAL A 105 12.40 -10.05 0.43
CA VAL A 105 12.53 -8.60 0.57
C VAL A 105 13.08 -8.30 1.96
N THR A 106 14.24 -7.65 2.02
CA THR A 106 14.91 -7.23 3.26
C THR A 106 14.62 -5.76 3.58
N GLY A 107 14.78 -5.34 4.84
CA GLY A 107 14.55 -3.96 5.27
C GLY A 107 13.12 -3.68 5.75
N ILE A 108 12.26 -4.70 5.72
CA ILE A 108 10.94 -4.74 6.35
C ILE A 108 10.77 -6.13 6.98
N GLY A 109 10.06 -6.23 8.11
CA GLY A 109 9.87 -7.52 8.79
C GLY A 109 8.70 -7.48 9.75
N ARG A 110 8.59 -8.51 10.59
CA ARG A 110 7.43 -8.71 11.49
C ARG A 110 7.18 -7.58 12.50
N ASN A 111 8.21 -6.80 12.81
CA ASN A 111 8.16 -5.73 13.81
C ASN A 111 7.93 -4.35 13.18
N SER A 112 7.72 -4.28 11.86
CA SER A 112 7.48 -3.02 11.16
C SER A 112 6.19 -2.38 11.65
N VAL A 113 6.23 -1.06 11.74
CA VAL A 113 5.06 -0.23 12.10
C VAL A 113 4.19 0.11 10.89
N GLN A 114 4.65 -0.21 9.68
CA GLN A 114 3.93 0.07 8.45
C GLN A 114 2.78 -0.92 8.28
N GLY A 115 1.56 -0.41 8.11
CA GLY A 115 0.37 -1.25 7.92
C GLY A 115 0.47 -2.15 6.69
N ASP A 116 1.11 -1.67 5.63
CA ASP A 116 1.21 -2.34 4.33
C ASP A 116 2.00 -3.66 4.37
N ILE A 117 2.74 -3.97 5.44
CA ILE A 117 3.33 -5.31 5.62
C ILE A 117 2.26 -6.41 5.62
N ARG A 118 1.02 -6.09 6.02
CA ARG A 118 -0.12 -7.00 6.01
C ARG A 118 -0.54 -7.43 4.60
N PHE A 119 0.01 -6.82 3.56
CA PHE A 119 -0.07 -7.36 2.20
C PHE A 119 0.38 -8.82 2.14
N ALA A 120 1.41 -9.20 2.91
CA ALA A 120 1.88 -10.58 2.94
C ALA A 120 0.83 -11.53 3.55
N ASP A 121 0.06 -11.10 4.55
CA ASP A 121 -1.07 -11.88 5.08
C ASP A 121 -2.16 -12.10 4.03
N VAL A 122 -2.39 -11.11 3.16
CA VAL A 122 -3.35 -11.23 2.05
C VAL A 122 -2.86 -12.25 1.03
N LEU A 123 -1.57 -12.24 0.67
CA LEU A 123 -0.99 -13.27 -0.20
C LEU A 123 -1.07 -14.66 0.41
N GLU A 124 -0.84 -14.80 1.72
CA GLU A 124 -1.00 -16.08 2.43
C GLU A 124 -2.45 -16.57 2.36
N LYS A 125 -3.44 -15.69 2.53
CA LYS A 125 -4.87 -16.01 2.35
C LYS A 125 -5.23 -16.38 0.92
N MET A 126 -4.56 -15.78 -0.07
CA MET A 126 -4.68 -16.23 -1.47
C MET A 126 -4.04 -17.60 -1.67
N GLY A 127 -3.12 -18.05 -0.81
CA GLY A 127 -2.52 -19.38 -0.86
C GLY A 127 -1.01 -19.39 -1.12
N ALA A 128 -0.36 -18.23 -1.13
CA ALA A 128 1.10 -18.15 -1.16
C ALA A 128 1.72 -18.66 0.15
N LYS A 129 3.00 -19.06 0.11
CA LYS A 129 3.75 -19.39 1.33
C LYS A 129 4.56 -18.17 1.75
N VAL A 130 4.29 -17.65 2.93
CA VAL A 130 4.98 -16.47 3.46
C VAL A 130 5.84 -16.87 4.66
N THR A 131 7.08 -16.37 4.70
CA THR A 131 7.95 -16.50 5.86
C THR A 131 8.34 -15.11 6.36
N TRP A 132 8.11 -14.89 7.64
CA TRP A 132 8.40 -13.64 8.32
C TRP A 132 9.71 -13.73 9.10
N GLY A 133 10.67 -12.88 8.78
CA GLY A 133 11.85 -12.60 9.59
C GLY A 133 11.68 -11.32 10.42
N ASP A 134 12.70 -11.00 11.21
CA ASP A 134 12.76 -9.74 11.96
C ASP A 134 13.01 -8.55 11.03
N ASP A 135 13.81 -8.76 9.97
CA ASP A 135 14.26 -7.76 9.00
C ASP A 135 13.97 -8.15 7.54
N PHE A 136 13.20 -9.22 7.32
CA PHE A 136 12.77 -9.64 5.99
C PHE A 136 11.36 -10.22 5.97
N ILE A 137 10.76 -10.20 4.78
CA ILE A 137 9.61 -11.02 4.42
C ILE A 137 9.97 -11.78 3.15
N SER A 138 9.72 -13.09 3.11
CA SER A 138 9.88 -13.86 1.88
C SER A 138 8.57 -14.51 1.45
N CYS A 139 8.36 -14.57 0.14
CA CYS A 139 7.19 -15.17 -0.46
C CYS A 139 7.59 -16.20 -1.51
N GLU A 140 6.92 -17.34 -1.47
CA GLU A 140 7.06 -18.43 -2.42
C GLU A 140 5.70 -18.77 -3.02
N ARG A 141 5.73 -19.30 -4.24
CA ARG A 141 4.53 -19.69 -4.95
C ARG A 141 3.76 -20.77 -4.21
N GLY A 142 2.45 -20.54 -4.10
CA GLY A 142 1.45 -21.56 -3.87
C GLY A 142 0.40 -21.53 -4.98
N GLU A 143 -0.73 -22.19 -4.74
CA GLU A 143 -1.89 -22.06 -5.64
C GLU A 143 -2.71 -20.85 -5.20
N LEU A 144 -2.63 -19.77 -5.96
CA LEU A 144 -3.40 -18.57 -5.67
C LEU A 144 -4.89 -18.80 -5.96
N ASN A 145 -5.72 -18.52 -4.98
CA ASN A 145 -7.17 -18.55 -5.01
C ASN A 145 -7.71 -17.15 -4.76
N ALA A 146 -8.85 -16.86 -5.34
CA ALA A 146 -9.51 -15.58 -5.15
C ALA A 146 -9.94 -15.37 -3.70
N ILE A 147 -9.98 -14.09 -3.33
CA ILE A 147 -10.38 -13.63 -2.00
C ILE A 147 -11.47 -12.56 -2.13
N ASP A 148 -12.27 -12.41 -1.09
CA ASP A 148 -13.19 -11.29 -0.90
C ASP A 148 -12.85 -10.63 0.45
N MET A 149 -12.20 -9.46 0.40
CA MET A 149 -11.58 -8.85 1.58
C MET A 149 -11.63 -7.33 1.59
N ASP A 150 -11.78 -6.78 2.79
CA ASP A 150 -11.52 -5.36 3.09
C ASP A 150 -10.03 -5.05 2.93
N MET A 151 -9.72 -4.01 2.16
CA MET A 151 -8.35 -3.56 1.88
C MET A 151 -8.04 -2.15 2.41
N ASN A 152 -8.93 -1.54 3.20
CA ASN A 152 -8.78 -0.18 3.71
C ASN A 152 -7.53 0.01 4.57
N HIS A 153 -7.08 -1.07 5.22
CA HIS A 153 -5.89 -1.08 6.07
C HIS A 153 -4.56 -1.16 5.29
N ILE A 154 -4.59 -1.48 4.00
CA ILE A 154 -3.38 -1.56 3.15
C ILE A 154 -3.61 -0.91 1.78
N PRO A 155 -4.15 0.33 1.74
CA PRO A 155 -4.78 0.86 0.54
C PRO A 155 -3.80 0.97 -0.64
N ASP A 156 -2.52 1.25 -0.37
CA ASP A 156 -1.51 1.42 -1.40
C ASP A 156 -1.01 0.06 -1.93
N ALA A 157 -0.71 -0.91 -1.05
CA ALA A 157 -0.35 -2.27 -1.45
C ALA A 157 -1.51 -3.09 -2.05
N ALA A 158 -2.77 -2.72 -1.79
CA ALA A 158 -3.94 -3.41 -2.31
C ALA A 158 -4.06 -3.35 -3.85
N MET A 159 -3.47 -2.34 -4.51
CA MET A 159 -3.41 -2.28 -5.97
C MET A 159 -2.67 -3.48 -6.56
N THR A 160 -1.64 -3.95 -5.85
CA THR A 160 -0.87 -5.13 -6.24
C THR A 160 -1.70 -6.40 -6.15
N ILE A 161 -2.68 -6.49 -5.23
CA ILE A 161 -3.60 -7.64 -5.17
C ILE A 161 -4.50 -7.68 -6.41
N ALA A 162 -4.96 -6.52 -6.89
CA ALA A 162 -5.82 -6.46 -8.08
C ALA A 162 -5.10 -6.98 -9.34
N THR A 163 -3.78 -6.80 -9.49
CA THR A 163 -3.02 -7.45 -10.56
C THR A 163 -2.64 -8.90 -10.23
N ALA A 164 -2.38 -9.24 -8.97
CA ALA A 164 -2.16 -10.64 -8.55
C ALA A 164 -3.40 -11.52 -8.80
N ALA A 165 -4.60 -10.94 -8.75
CA ALA A 165 -5.87 -11.62 -9.08
C ALA A 165 -5.89 -12.17 -10.52
N LEU A 166 -5.08 -11.63 -11.44
CA LEU A 166 -4.92 -12.16 -12.80
C LEU A 166 -4.34 -13.59 -12.82
N PHE A 167 -3.73 -14.02 -11.71
CA PHE A 167 -3.06 -15.30 -11.55
C PHE A 167 -3.75 -16.23 -10.53
N ALA A 168 -4.90 -15.81 -9.98
CA ALA A 168 -5.64 -16.56 -8.98
C ALA A 168 -6.80 -17.35 -9.59
N LYS A 169 -7.21 -18.46 -8.97
CA LYS A 169 -8.43 -19.17 -9.35
C LYS A 169 -9.66 -18.48 -8.78
N GLY A 170 -10.58 -18.07 -9.66
CA GLY A 170 -11.86 -17.47 -9.29
C GLY A 170 -11.85 -15.94 -9.35
N THR A 171 -12.85 -15.32 -8.72
CA THR A 171 -13.13 -13.90 -8.80
C THR A 171 -12.71 -13.20 -7.51
N THR A 172 -11.71 -12.31 -7.58
CA THR A 172 -11.20 -11.57 -6.42
C THR A 172 -11.96 -10.27 -6.23
N THR A 173 -12.44 -9.98 -5.03
CA THR A 173 -13.12 -8.72 -4.69
C THR A 173 -12.33 -7.99 -3.60
N LEU A 174 -11.98 -6.73 -3.88
CA LEU A 174 -11.35 -5.82 -2.93
C LEU A 174 -12.38 -4.78 -2.49
N ARG A 175 -12.69 -4.75 -1.19
CA ARG A 175 -13.74 -3.88 -0.61
C ARG A 175 -13.15 -2.73 0.19
N ASN A 176 -13.99 -1.73 0.46
CA ASN A 176 -13.68 -0.59 1.33
C ASN A 176 -12.45 0.21 0.84
N ILE A 177 -12.35 0.38 -0.48
CA ILE A 177 -11.26 1.08 -1.17
C ILE A 177 -11.72 2.39 -1.82
N TYR A 178 -12.78 3.02 -1.31
CA TYR A 178 -13.22 4.35 -1.79
C TYR A 178 -12.07 5.37 -1.84
N ASN A 179 -11.11 5.25 -0.90
CA ASN A 179 -9.95 6.11 -0.83
C ASN A 179 -9.10 6.11 -2.13
N TRP A 180 -9.21 5.10 -3.00
CA TRP A 180 -8.54 5.06 -4.32
C TRP A 180 -9.03 6.15 -5.27
N ARG A 181 -10.28 6.59 -5.12
CA ARG A 181 -10.88 7.61 -6.00
C ARG A 181 -10.36 9.03 -5.73
N VAL A 182 -9.81 9.27 -4.53
CA VAL A 182 -9.37 10.59 -4.06
C VAL A 182 -7.84 10.76 -4.08
N LYS A 183 -7.12 9.90 -4.80
CA LYS A 183 -5.65 9.89 -4.91
C LYS A 183 -5.17 10.78 -6.08
N GLU A 184 -3.90 10.61 -6.48
CA GLU A 184 -3.28 11.35 -7.60
C GLU A 184 -4.08 11.22 -8.91
N THR A 185 -4.77 10.11 -9.06
CA THR A 185 -5.79 9.82 -10.07
C THR A 185 -6.92 9.02 -9.40
N ASP A 186 -8.04 8.83 -10.10
CA ASP A 186 -9.01 7.81 -9.69
C ASP A 186 -8.39 6.42 -9.96
N ARG A 187 -7.68 5.89 -8.96
CA ARG A 187 -6.97 4.61 -9.06
C ARG A 187 -7.92 3.45 -9.29
N LEU A 188 -9.16 3.54 -8.84
CA LEU A 188 -10.15 2.48 -9.01
C LEU A 188 -10.54 2.39 -10.49
N SER A 189 -10.89 3.52 -11.10
CA SER A 189 -11.20 3.59 -12.52
C SER A 189 -9.98 3.27 -13.40
N ALA A 190 -8.79 3.76 -13.03
CA ALA A 190 -7.55 3.48 -13.74
C ALA A 190 -7.22 1.97 -13.72
N MET A 191 -7.22 1.34 -12.55
CA MET A 191 -6.97 -0.10 -12.41
C MET A 191 -7.98 -0.91 -13.22
N ALA A 192 -9.26 -0.59 -13.13
CA ALA A 192 -10.29 -1.30 -13.87
C ALA A 192 -10.15 -1.14 -15.39
N THR A 193 -9.80 0.06 -15.86
CA THR A 193 -9.53 0.34 -17.28
C THR A 193 -8.38 -0.52 -17.80
N GLU A 194 -7.25 -0.53 -17.09
CA GLU A 194 -6.04 -1.22 -17.53
C GLU A 194 -6.13 -2.75 -17.37
N LEU A 195 -6.84 -3.25 -16.34
CA LEU A 195 -7.12 -4.68 -16.16
C LEU A 195 -8.00 -5.24 -17.29
N ARG A 196 -8.99 -4.47 -17.76
CA ARG A 196 -9.81 -4.87 -18.91
C ARG A 196 -8.98 -5.01 -20.19
N LYS A 197 -7.95 -4.18 -20.39
CA LYS A 197 -7.08 -4.27 -21.58
C LYS A 197 -6.30 -5.58 -21.66
N VAL A 198 -5.89 -6.12 -20.51
CA VAL A 198 -5.24 -7.45 -20.46
C VAL A 198 -6.24 -8.61 -20.52
N GLY A 199 -7.53 -8.31 -20.68
CA GLY A 199 -8.59 -9.27 -20.93
C GLY A 199 -9.37 -9.71 -19.69
N ALA A 200 -9.10 -9.15 -18.50
CA ALA A 200 -9.87 -9.50 -17.31
C ALA A 200 -11.31 -8.99 -17.40
N GLU A 201 -12.24 -9.76 -16.84
CA GLU A 201 -13.58 -9.26 -16.53
C GLU A 201 -13.47 -8.46 -15.24
N VAL A 202 -13.91 -7.20 -15.28
CA VAL A 202 -13.80 -6.28 -14.16
C VAL A 202 -15.10 -5.53 -13.93
N GLU A 203 -15.60 -5.63 -12.70
CA GLU A 203 -16.66 -4.80 -12.17
C GLU A 203 -16.06 -3.78 -11.20
N GLU A 204 -16.37 -2.50 -11.39
CA GLU A 204 -16.05 -1.44 -10.45
C GLU A 204 -17.33 -0.91 -9.81
N GLY A 205 -17.36 -0.86 -8.49
CA GLY A 205 -18.42 -0.20 -7.72
C GLY A 205 -17.95 1.10 -7.10
N GLU A 206 -18.75 1.66 -6.18
CA GLU A 206 -18.40 2.91 -5.49
C GLU A 206 -17.08 2.80 -4.71
N ASP A 207 -16.91 1.71 -3.96
CA ASP A 207 -15.80 1.48 -3.03
C ASP A 207 -15.18 0.07 -3.14
N TYR A 208 -15.42 -0.62 -4.26
CA TYR A 208 -14.90 -1.95 -4.52
C TYR A 208 -14.50 -2.16 -5.98
N ILE A 209 -13.63 -3.14 -6.20
CA ILE A 209 -13.32 -3.68 -7.52
C ILE A 209 -13.34 -5.20 -7.44
N THR A 210 -13.91 -5.82 -8.47
CA THR A 210 -13.96 -7.27 -8.64
C THR A 210 -13.21 -7.63 -9.92
N VAL A 211 -12.29 -8.60 -9.84
CA VAL A 211 -11.42 -9.01 -10.94
C VAL A 211 -11.52 -10.52 -11.14
N THR A 212 -11.97 -10.92 -12.32
CA THR A 212 -11.95 -12.32 -12.77
C THR A 212 -10.92 -12.47 -13.89
N PRO A 213 -9.90 -13.33 -13.74
CA PRO A 213 -8.88 -13.52 -14.77
C PRO A 213 -9.47 -14.18 -16.03
N PRO A 214 -8.98 -13.83 -17.22
CA PRO A 214 -9.33 -14.56 -18.43
C PRO A 214 -8.59 -15.89 -18.49
N ALA A 215 -9.01 -16.78 -19.38
CA ALA A 215 -8.28 -18.00 -19.67
C ALA A 215 -6.85 -17.73 -20.21
N LYS A 216 -6.66 -16.59 -20.89
CA LYS A 216 -5.36 -16.13 -21.38
C LYS A 216 -5.31 -14.60 -21.38
N LEU A 217 -4.22 -14.03 -20.86
CA LEU A 217 -4.01 -12.58 -20.88
C LEU A 217 -3.73 -12.09 -22.31
N THR A 218 -4.22 -10.88 -22.61
CA THR A 218 -3.99 -10.18 -23.87
C THR A 218 -2.86 -9.17 -23.73
N PHE A 219 -2.01 -9.04 -24.75
CA PHE A 219 -1.02 -7.97 -24.80
C PHE A 219 -1.71 -6.61 -24.70
N ALA A 220 -1.18 -5.73 -23.87
CA ALA A 220 -1.71 -4.40 -23.68
C ALA A 220 -0.61 -3.35 -23.49
N GLU A 221 -0.92 -2.15 -23.96
CA GLU A 221 -0.20 -0.93 -23.61
C GLU A 221 -0.91 -0.25 -22.42
N ILE A 222 -0.17 -0.14 -21.31
CA ILE A 222 -0.71 0.26 -20.03
C ILE A 222 -0.46 1.74 -19.78
N GLY A 223 -1.55 2.48 -19.58
CA GLY A 223 -1.51 3.85 -19.11
C GLY A 223 -1.14 3.89 -17.62
N THR A 224 -0.23 4.79 -17.24
CA THR A 224 0.26 4.89 -15.85
C THR A 224 -0.32 6.07 -15.08
N TYR A 225 -0.97 7.03 -15.75
CA TYR A 225 -1.69 8.14 -15.13
C TYR A 225 -0.83 9.01 -14.18
N ASN A 226 0.47 9.14 -14.46
CA ASN A 226 1.46 9.75 -13.57
C ASN A 226 1.53 9.09 -12.17
N ASP A 227 1.06 7.84 -12.06
CA ASP A 227 1.08 7.06 -10.84
C ASP A 227 2.07 5.90 -10.96
N HIS A 228 3.15 6.02 -10.22
CA HIS A 228 4.15 4.97 -10.02
C HIS A 228 3.56 3.59 -9.68
N ARG A 229 2.46 3.53 -8.91
CA ARG A 229 1.85 2.26 -8.51
C ARG A 229 1.21 1.55 -9.68
N MET A 230 0.63 2.28 -10.65
CA MET A 230 0.09 1.69 -11.87
C MET A 230 1.20 0.98 -12.66
N ALA A 231 2.34 1.65 -12.87
CA ALA A 231 3.48 1.07 -13.57
C ALA A 231 4.00 -0.21 -12.88
N MET A 232 4.18 -0.16 -11.56
CA MET A 232 4.69 -1.30 -10.79
C MET A 232 3.69 -2.46 -10.72
N CYS A 233 2.40 -2.20 -10.51
CA CYS A 233 1.36 -3.24 -10.49
C CYS A 233 1.29 -4.00 -11.81
N PHE A 234 1.27 -3.29 -12.94
CA PHE A 234 1.11 -3.91 -14.26
C PHE A 234 2.39 -4.53 -14.80
N SER A 235 3.57 -4.22 -14.25
CA SER A 235 4.79 -4.96 -14.56
C SER A 235 4.66 -6.46 -14.25
N LEU A 236 3.81 -6.83 -13.28
CA LEU A 236 3.55 -8.24 -12.90
C LEU A 236 2.85 -9.04 -14.00
N VAL A 237 2.20 -8.38 -14.97
CA VAL A 237 1.61 -9.07 -16.14
C VAL A 237 2.67 -9.84 -16.92
N ALA A 238 3.92 -9.33 -16.96
CA ALA A 238 5.04 -10.00 -17.62
C ALA A 238 5.45 -11.34 -16.98
N LEU A 239 4.91 -11.67 -15.80
CA LEU A 239 5.08 -12.98 -15.17
C LEU A 239 4.20 -14.07 -15.82
N SER A 240 3.23 -13.68 -16.65
CA SER A 240 2.48 -14.60 -17.51
C SER A 240 3.29 -15.03 -18.74
N ASP A 241 2.64 -15.67 -19.70
CA ASP A 241 3.20 -15.94 -21.04
C ASP A 241 2.90 -14.82 -22.05
N THR A 242 2.37 -13.69 -21.56
CA THR A 242 1.96 -12.53 -22.36
C THR A 242 2.81 -11.31 -21.97
N PRO A 243 3.47 -10.65 -22.94
CA PRO A 243 4.20 -9.42 -22.67
C PRO A 243 3.23 -8.26 -22.38
N VAL A 244 3.76 -7.20 -21.74
CA VAL A 244 3.04 -5.96 -21.45
C VAL A 244 3.95 -4.77 -21.77
N THR A 245 3.36 -3.68 -22.27
CA THR A 245 4.07 -2.42 -22.46
C THR A 245 3.60 -1.42 -21.41
N ILE A 246 4.51 -0.86 -20.61
CA ILE A 246 4.21 0.25 -19.71
C ILE A 246 4.53 1.56 -20.43
N LEU A 247 3.55 2.43 -20.66
CA LEU A 247 3.70 3.59 -21.54
C LEU A 247 4.59 4.71 -20.97
N ASP A 248 4.53 4.93 -19.66
CA ASP A 248 5.41 5.89 -18.97
C ASP A 248 6.03 5.24 -17.73
N PRO A 249 7.10 4.44 -17.90
CA PRO A 249 7.77 3.77 -16.79
C PRO A 249 8.55 4.74 -15.89
N GLY A 250 8.86 5.95 -16.37
CA GLY A 250 9.60 6.97 -15.64
C GLY A 250 8.87 7.48 -14.39
N CYS A 251 7.54 7.35 -14.34
CA CYS A 251 6.75 7.72 -13.17
C CYS A 251 7.16 6.97 -11.88
N THR A 252 7.81 5.80 -12.01
CA THR A 252 8.34 5.03 -10.87
C THR A 252 9.39 5.78 -10.05
N ALA A 253 10.09 6.75 -10.64
CA ALA A 253 11.07 7.59 -9.95
C ALA A 253 10.50 8.40 -8.76
N LYS A 254 9.17 8.49 -8.64
CA LYS A 254 8.49 9.09 -7.49
C LYS A 254 8.86 8.41 -6.16
N THR A 255 8.96 7.08 -6.15
CA THR A 255 9.28 6.30 -4.93
C THR A 255 10.35 5.24 -5.13
N PHE A 256 10.55 4.77 -6.36
CA PHE A 256 11.44 3.66 -6.65
C PHE A 256 12.15 3.83 -8.02
N PRO A 257 13.14 4.74 -8.12
CA PRO A 257 13.81 5.08 -9.38
C PRO A 257 14.44 3.90 -10.14
N ASP A 258 14.90 2.88 -9.44
CA ASP A 258 15.53 1.68 -10.00
C ASP A 258 14.59 0.46 -10.01
N TYR A 259 13.26 0.65 -9.90
CA TYR A 259 12.28 -0.42 -9.82
C TYR A 259 12.45 -1.51 -10.90
N PHE A 260 12.50 -1.11 -12.18
CA PHE A 260 12.60 -2.07 -13.28
C PHE A 260 13.96 -2.77 -13.31
N GLU A 261 15.03 -2.13 -12.82
CA GLU A 261 16.33 -2.79 -12.66
C GLU A 261 16.26 -3.86 -11.57
N GLN A 262 15.61 -3.56 -10.43
CA GLN A 262 15.44 -4.54 -9.34
C GLN A 262 14.55 -5.71 -9.76
N LEU A 263 13.45 -5.43 -10.49
CA LEU A 263 12.60 -6.49 -11.04
C LEU A 263 13.38 -7.37 -12.03
N ALA A 264 14.19 -6.77 -12.90
CA ALA A 264 15.05 -7.50 -13.83
C ALA A 264 16.09 -8.37 -13.10
N ARG A 265 16.68 -7.88 -11.99
CA ARG A 265 17.66 -8.63 -11.19
C ARG A 265 17.12 -9.93 -10.60
N ILE A 266 15.82 -9.98 -10.28
CA ILE A 266 15.18 -11.20 -9.77
C ILE A 266 14.52 -12.04 -10.86
N SER A 267 14.60 -11.61 -12.13
CA SER A 267 13.99 -12.28 -13.26
C SER A 267 15.01 -13.18 -13.96
N THR A 268 14.64 -14.44 -14.22
CA THR A 268 15.43 -15.33 -15.08
C THR A 268 14.71 -15.42 -16.43
N PRO A 269 15.39 -15.11 -17.56
CA PRO A 269 14.80 -15.33 -18.88
C PRO A 269 14.38 -16.79 -19.05
N ALA A 270 13.22 -16.99 -19.67
CA ALA A 270 12.72 -18.33 -20.02
C ALA A 270 13.57 -18.98 -21.12
#